data_AF-A0AAW5L9M1-F1
#
_entry.id   AF-A0AAW5L9M1-F1
#
_cell.length_a   1.000
_cell.length_b   1.000
_cell.length_c   1.000
_cell.angle_alpha   90.00
_cell.angle_beta   90.00
_cell.angle_gamma   90.00
#
_symmetry.space_group_name_H-M   'P 1'
#
loop_
_entity.id
_entity.type
_entity.pdbx_description
1 polymer ?
#
loop_
_entity_poly.entity_id
_entity_poly.type
_entity_poly.pdbx_seq_one_letter_code
_entity_poly.pdbx_strand_id
1 'polypeptide(L)' 'MDTPSAYLLPLHEQIADQKKKLHQLVQIHGYTHPLVLARSQELDRLAVHLMRYLFLHKEKL' A
#
# COMPACT_ATOMS: atom_id res chain seq x y z
N MET A 1 3.06 -25.16 -2.23
CA MET A 1 1.62 -24.78 -2.31
C MET A 1 1.58 -23.30 -1.99
N ASP A 2 2.09 -22.54 -2.93
CA ASP A 2 2.44 -21.14 -2.76
C ASP A 2 1.24 -20.37 -3.28
N THR A 3 0.36 -19.98 -2.38
CA THR A 3 -0.87 -19.25 -2.69
C THR A 3 -0.52 -17.76 -2.67
N PRO A 4 -0.11 -17.12 -3.80
CA PRO A 4 0.10 -15.68 -3.84
C PRO A 4 -1.17 -14.92 -3.40
N SER A 5 -2.34 -15.54 -3.57
CA SER A 5 -3.65 -15.04 -3.15
C SER A 5 -3.79 -14.83 -1.64
N ALA A 6 -3.14 -15.67 -0.81
CA ALA A 6 -3.27 -15.59 0.65
C ALA A 6 -2.50 -14.41 1.26
N TYR A 7 -1.45 -13.94 0.58
CA TYR A 7 -0.71 -12.73 0.96
C TYR A 7 -1.30 -11.48 0.28
N LEU A 8 -1.78 -11.60 -0.96
CA LEU A 8 -2.34 -10.47 -1.71
C LEU A 8 -3.63 -9.92 -1.12
N LEU A 9 -4.54 -10.78 -0.66
CA LEU A 9 -5.81 -10.35 -0.05
C LEU A 9 -5.61 -9.45 1.19
N PRO A 10 -4.86 -9.88 2.23
CA PRO A 10 -4.63 -9.06 3.41
C PRO A 10 -3.76 -7.82 3.12
N LEU A 11 -2.86 -7.88 2.13
CA LEU A 11 -2.11 -6.68 1.71
C LEU A 11 -3.02 -5.65 1.03
N HIS A 12 -3.92 -6.10 0.17
CA HIS A 12 -4.85 -5.22 -0.54
C HIS A 12 -5.83 -4.57 0.44
N GLU A 13 -6.27 -5.32 1.45
CA GLU A 13 -7.12 -4.80 2.53
C GLU A 13 -6.37 -3.79 3.42
N GLN A 14 -5.11 -4.07 3.78
CA GLN A 14 -4.25 -3.11 4.50
C GLN A 14 -4.00 -1.83 3.72
N ILE A 15 -3.75 -1.93 2.41
CA ILE A 15 -3.57 -0.77 1.53
C ILE A 15 -4.87 0.04 1.44
N ALA A 16 -6.02 -0.63 1.31
CA ALA A 16 -7.32 0.04 1.28
C ALA A 16 -7.63 0.77 2.59
N ASP A 17 -7.35 0.13 3.74
CA ASP A 17 -7.55 0.72 5.06
C ASP A 17 -6.61 1.90 5.32
N GLN A 18 -5.32 1.77 5.00
CA GLN A 18 -4.36 2.88 5.07
C GLN A 18 -4.74 4.03 4.13
N LYS A 19 -5.20 3.73 2.91
CA LYS A 19 -5.64 4.75 1.94
C LYS A 19 -6.87 5.50 2.46
N LYS A 20 -7.81 4.79 3.09
CA LYS A 20 -9.00 5.39 3.70
C LYS A 20 -8.64 6.30 4.88
N LYS A 21 -7.74 5.85 5.76
CA LYS A 21 -7.20 6.65 6.87
C LYS A 21 -6.46 7.89 6.35
N LEU A 22 -5.63 7.73 5.33
CA LEU A 22 -4.93 8.85 4.68
C LEU A 22 -5.92 9.86 4.12
N HIS A 23 -6.96 9.41 3.43
CA HIS A 23 -7.99 10.27 2.85
C HIS A 23 -8.74 11.06 3.92
N GLN A 24 -9.06 10.44 5.06
CA GLN A 24 -9.65 11.15 6.21
C GLN A 24 -8.67 12.18 6.80
N LEU A 25 -7.39 11.82 6.93
CA LEU A 25 -6.36 12.69 7.46
C LEU A 25 -6.10 13.90 6.54
N VAL A 26 -6.14 13.69 5.23
CA VAL A 26 -6.12 14.73 4.19
C VAL A 26 -7.32 15.65 4.31
N GLN A 27 -8.53 15.11 4.52
CA GLN A 27 -9.73 15.93 4.65
C GLN A 27 -9.70 16.81 5.91
N ILE A 28 -9.14 16.30 7.02
CA ILE A 28 -9.08 17.02 8.30
C ILE A 28 -7.94 18.04 8.32
N HIS A 29 -6.76 17.67 7.82
CA HIS A 29 -5.54 18.47 7.99
C HIS A 29 -4.99 19.07 6.69
N GLY A 30 -5.53 18.70 5.53
CA GLY A 30 -4.99 19.06 4.22
C GLY A 30 -3.79 18.20 3.80
N TYR A 31 -3.48 18.21 2.50
CA TYR A 31 -2.37 17.46 1.92
C TYR A 31 -0.99 17.90 2.43
N THR A 32 -0.90 19.11 3.00
CA THR A 32 0.35 19.70 3.49
C THR A 32 0.77 19.19 4.87
N HIS A 33 -0.07 18.40 5.54
CA HIS A 33 0.25 17.93 6.88
C HIS A 33 1.38 16.89 6.84
N PRO A 34 2.43 17.04 7.67
CA PRO A 34 3.57 16.10 7.69
C PRO A 34 3.14 14.65 8.01
N LEU A 35 2.06 14.47 8.77
CA LEU A 35 1.45 13.14 9.01
C LEU A 35 0.85 12.51 7.75
N VAL A 36 0.21 13.31 6.88
CA VAL A 36 -0.32 12.85 5.60
C VAL A 36 0.83 12.46 4.68
N LEU A 37 1.89 13.28 4.63
CA LEU A 37 3.09 12.97 3.84
C LEU A 37 3.77 11.67 4.29
N ALA A 38 4.02 11.52 5.59
CA ALA A 38 4.64 10.31 6.15
C ALA A 38 3.80 9.06 5.86
N ARG A 39 2.48 9.14 6.04
CA ARG A 39 1.57 8.02 5.74
C ARG A 39 1.46 7.73 4.24
N SER A 40 1.55 8.76 3.38
CA SER A 40 1.57 8.58 1.93
C SER A 40 2.84 7.85 1.48
N GLN A 41 3.99 8.22 2.05
CA GLN A 41 5.27 7.56 1.76
C GLN A 41 5.31 6.11 2.23
N GLU A 42 4.70 5.80 3.37
CA GLU A 42 4.61 4.44 3.89
C GLU A 42 3.77 3.54 2.97
N LEU A 43 2.67 4.09 2.44
CA LEU A 43 1.78 3.41 1.49
C LEU A 43 2.45 3.24 0.12
N ASP A 44 3.18 4.26 -0.34
CA ASP A 44 3.98 4.19 -1.57
C ASP A 44 5.06 3.10 -1.48
N ARG A 45 5.75 3.00 -0.34
CA ARG A 45 6.75 1.96 -0.09
C ARG A 45 6.16 0.56 -0.14
N LEU A 46 4.96 0.37 0.41
CA LEU A 46 4.21 -0.89 0.32
C LEU A 46 3.85 -1.21 -1.13
N ALA A 47 3.36 -0.23 -1.89
CA ALA A 47 3.01 -0.40 -3.30
C ALA A 47 4.23 -0.75 -4.17
N VAL A 48 5.38 -0.10 -3.94
CA VAL A 48 6.65 -0.42 -4.60
C VAL A 48 7.11 -1.84 -4.24
N HIS A 49 6.96 -2.26 -2.98
CA HIS A 49 7.30 -3.61 -2.56
C HIS A 49 6.41 -4.66 -3.26
N LEU A 50 5.13 -4.36 -3.40
CA LEU A 50 4.15 -5.19 -4.08
C LEU A 50 4.43 -5.26 -5.59
N MET A 51 4.71 -4.13 -6.25
CA MET A 51 5.14 -4.08 -7.65
C MET A 51 6.42 -4.88 -7.86
N ARG A 52 7.41 -4.73 -6.98
CA ARG A 52 8.69 -5.45 -7.08
C ARG A 52 8.51 -6.95 -6.87
N TYR A 53 7.65 -7.36 -5.94
CA TYR A 53 7.29 -8.76 -5.72
C TYR A 53 6.59 -9.34 -6.94
N LEU A 54 5.59 -8.63 -7.48
CA LEU A 54 4.87 -9.04 -8.69
C LEU A 54 5.80 -9.11 -9.92
N PHE A 55 6.73 -8.16 -10.05
CA PHE A 55 7.72 -8.15 -11.13
C PHE A 55 8.68 -9.35 -11.05
N LEU A 56 9.26 -9.59 -9.88
CA LEU A 56 10.17 -10.72 -9.64
C LEU A 56 9.49 -12.09 -9.76
N HIS A 57 8.21 -12.20 -9.39
CA HIS A 57 7.44 -13.44 -9.57
C HIS A 57 6.91 -13.62 -11.00
N LYS A 58 6.88 -12.57 -11.82
CA LYS A 58 6.46 -12.66 -13.23
C LYS A 58 7.51 -13.30 -14.15
N GLU A 59 8.79 -13.31 -13.74
CA GLU A 59 9.89 -13.95 -14.49
C GLU A 59 9.98 -15.47 -14.29
N LYS A 60 9.10 -16.07 -13.48
CA LYS A 60 9.05 -17.53 -13.22
C LYS A 60 7.87 -18.25 -13.91
N LEU A 61 7.36 -17.70 -15.02
CA LEU A 61 6.25 -18.29 -15.79
C LEU A 61 6.66 -18.56 -17.23
#